data_AF-A0AAV8TJ48-F1
#
_entry.id   AF-A0AAV8TJ48-F1
#
_cell.length_a   1.000
_cell.length_b   1.000
_cell.length_c   1.000
_cell.angle_alpha   90.00
_cell.angle_beta   90.00
_cell.angle_gamma   90.00
#
_symmetry.space_group_name_H-M   'P 1'
#
loop_
_entity.id
_entity.type
_entity.pdbx_description
1 polymer ?
#
loop_
_entity_poly.entity_id
_entity_poly.type
_entity_poly.pdbx_seq_one_letter_code
_entity_poly.pdbx_strand_id
1 'polypeptide(L)'
;MEGTRDTEIAMGGYQPRHTWASKGSHPYGQIYGYRMSLWAEHIGGLEGCFEKPESLECVRRVRSLGELNWRQYADDKVTELNGHLLKYPVEVDRTGKVKALSGCETFPDVGGNILGSFTVIQENLTI
;
A
#
# COMPACT_ATOMS: atom_id res chain seq x y z
N MET A 1 -7.52 13.31 11.51
CA MET A 1 -6.59 14.43 11.18
C MET A 1 -7.15 15.81 11.54
N GLU A 2 -8.21 15.92 12.35
CA GLU A 2 -8.96 17.18 12.58
C GLU A 2 -8.24 18.18 13.50
N GLY A 3 -7.23 17.74 14.27
CA GLY A 3 -6.53 18.56 15.27
C GLY A 3 -7.34 18.87 16.54
N THR A 4 -8.66 18.63 16.51
CA THR A 4 -9.61 18.81 17.61
C THR A 4 -10.19 17.50 18.17
N ARG A 5 -9.82 16.34 17.60
CA ARG A 5 -10.15 15.02 18.14
C ARG A 5 -8.98 14.55 18.99
N ASP A 6 -8.20 13.62 18.47
CA ASP A 6 -7.02 13.10 19.15
C ASP A 6 -5.80 14.01 18.96
N THR A 7 -4.95 14.03 19.99
CA THR A 7 -3.68 14.76 19.95
C THR A 7 -2.64 13.93 19.20
N GLU A 8 -2.12 14.48 18.11
CA GLU A 8 -1.08 13.86 17.27
C GLU A 8 0.16 14.75 17.20
N ILE A 9 1.34 14.14 16.98
CA ILE A 9 2.57 14.87 16.67
C ILE A 9 3.29 14.19 15.51
N ALA A 10 3.80 14.99 14.57
CA ALA A 10 4.54 14.51 13.42
C ALA A 10 5.78 15.38 13.18
N MET A 11 6.83 14.76 12.60
CA MET A 11 8.00 15.47 12.10
C MET A 11 8.01 15.45 10.58
N GLY A 12 8.48 16.55 9.97
CA GLY A 12 8.75 16.65 8.55
C GLY A 12 10.20 17.07 8.34
N GLY A 13 10.94 16.34 7.51
CA GLY A 13 12.35 16.60 7.25
C GLY A 13 12.78 16.10 5.89
N TYR A 14 13.78 16.77 5.31
CA TYR A 14 14.42 16.38 4.06
C TYR A 14 15.93 16.62 4.15
N GLN A 15 16.70 16.00 3.25
CA GLN A 15 18.14 16.19 3.17
C GLN A 15 18.45 17.24 2.10
N PRO A 16 18.91 18.47 2.43
CA PRO A 16 19.02 19.57 1.45
C PRO A 16 19.92 19.24 0.24
N ARG A 17 21.00 18.48 0.47
CA ARG A 17 21.93 18.00 -0.57
C ARG A 17 21.46 16.75 -1.33
N HIS A 18 20.28 16.21 -0.99
CA HIS A 18 19.65 15.06 -1.65
C HIS A 18 18.23 15.45 -2.06
N THR A 19 18.14 16.47 -2.90
CA THR A 19 16.91 16.92 -3.55
C THR A 19 17.14 16.96 -5.06
N TRP A 20 16.05 16.89 -5.83
CA TRP A 20 16.14 17.04 -7.28
C TRP A 20 16.74 18.39 -7.68
N ALA A 21 16.30 19.47 -7.00
CA ALA A 21 16.79 20.82 -7.24
C ALA A 21 18.29 20.97 -6.97
N SER A 22 18.83 20.31 -5.94
CA SER A 22 20.27 20.40 -5.62
C SER A 22 21.15 19.47 -6.44
N LYS A 23 20.67 18.28 -6.85
CA LYS A 23 21.51 17.28 -7.54
C LYS A 23 21.33 17.27 -9.06
N GLY A 24 20.17 17.70 -9.59
CA GLY A 24 19.82 17.52 -11.01
C GLY A 24 19.62 16.05 -11.42
N SER A 25 19.55 15.14 -10.45
CA SER A 25 19.39 13.69 -10.63
C SER A 25 18.54 13.11 -9.50
N HIS A 26 18.23 11.81 -9.56
CA HIS A 26 17.51 11.13 -8.49
C HIS A 26 18.18 11.35 -7.11
N PRO A 27 17.41 11.75 -6.08
CA PRO A 27 17.92 12.03 -4.76
C PRO A 27 18.18 10.75 -3.95
N TYR A 28 19.24 10.03 -4.29
CA TYR A 28 19.68 8.83 -3.56
C TYR A 28 20.30 9.20 -2.20
N GLY A 29 19.45 9.55 -1.24
CA GLY A 29 19.79 9.82 0.16
C GLY A 29 19.23 8.76 1.12
N GLN A 30 19.18 9.10 2.41
CA GLN A 30 18.62 8.26 3.47
C GLN A 30 17.12 7.99 3.27
N ILE A 31 16.35 8.97 2.81
CA ILE A 31 14.92 8.78 2.50
C ILE A 31 14.73 7.74 1.40
N TYR A 32 15.55 7.80 0.35
CA TYR A 32 15.53 6.81 -0.72
C TYR A 32 15.90 5.42 -0.20
N GLY A 33 16.99 5.30 0.57
CA GLY A 33 17.42 4.04 1.15
C GLY A 33 16.37 3.43 2.08
N TYR A 34 15.75 4.25 2.93
CA TYR A 34 14.69 3.82 3.83
C TYR A 34 13.45 3.31 3.06
N ARG A 35 13.01 4.05 2.01
CA ARG A 35 11.94 3.58 1.12
C ARG A 35 12.28 2.24 0.47
N MET A 36 13.49 2.09 -0.06
CA MET A 36 13.92 0.84 -0.69
C MET A 36 13.99 -0.32 0.32
N SER A 37 14.39 -0.05 1.56
CA SER A 37 14.39 -1.05 2.65
C SER A 37 12.97 -1.51 2.97
N LEU A 38 12.01 -0.59 3.12
CA LEU A 38 10.60 -0.94 3.35
C LEU A 38 10.01 -1.72 2.17
N TRP A 39 10.39 -1.34 0.95
CA TRP A 39 9.96 -2.07 -0.24
C TRP A 39 10.54 -3.48 -0.28
N ALA A 40 11.82 -3.66 0.06
CA ALA A 40 12.42 -4.99 0.15
C ALA A 40 11.69 -5.86 1.18
N GLU A 41 11.39 -5.30 2.36
CA GLU A 41 10.67 -5.99 3.42
C GLU A 41 9.25 -6.41 2.99
N HIS A 42 8.47 -5.49 2.41
CA HIS A 42 7.08 -5.79 2.06
C HIS A 42 6.95 -6.57 0.76
N ILE A 43 7.82 -6.36 -0.22
CA ILE A 43 7.72 -6.99 -1.54
C ILE A 43 8.43 -8.35 -1.55
N GLY A 44 9.44 -8.55 -0.70
CA GLY A 44 10.26 -9.76 -0.69
C GLY A 44 11.55 -9.66 -1.51
N GLY A 45 11.91 -8.47 -1.98
CA GLY A 45 13.10 -8.28 -2.79
C GLY A 45 13.22 -6.90 -3.42
N LEU A 46 14.35 -6.69 -4.10
CA LEU A 46 14.64 -5.47 -4.85
C LEU A 46 14.73 -5.74 -6.34
N GLU A 47 14.10 -4.87 -7.12
CA GLU A 47 14.14 -4.89 -8.57
C GLU A 47 14.50 -3.49 -9.09
N GLY A 48 15.19 -3.41 -10.22
CA GLY A 48 15.65 -2.13 -10.77
C GLY A 48 14.51 -1.15 -11.08
N CYS A 49 13.32 -1.64 -11.40
CA CYS A 49 12.16 -0.76 -11.62
C CYS A 49 11.74 -0.01 -10.35
N PHE A 50 12.01 -0.56 -9.15
CA PHE A 50 11.65 0.07 -7.88
C PHE A 50 12.43 1.35 -7.60
N GLU A 51 13.57 1.58 -8.27
CA GLU A 51 14.30 2.84 -8.16
C GLU A 51 13.51 4.04 -8.69
N LYS A 52 12.55 3.79 -9.60
CA LYS A 52 11.68 4.78 -10.25
C LYS A 52 10.21 4.49 -9.95
N PRO A 53 9.74 4.77 -8.71
CA PRO A 53 8.37 4.45 -8.28
C PRO A 53 7.28 5.10 -9.13
N GLU A 54 7.58 6.21 -9.80
CA GLU A 54 6.71 6.91 -10.72
C GLU A 54 6.53 6.22 -12.09
N SER A 55 7.41 5.27 -12.42
CA SER A 55 7.36 4.60 -13.71
C SER A 55 6.18 3.63 -13.81
N LEU A 56 5.56 3.56 -14.99
CA LEU A 56 4.49 2.62 -15.26
C LEU A 56 4.91 1.16 -15.06
N GLU A 57 6.17 0.86 -15.37
CA GLU A 57 6.78 -0.45 -15.11
C GLU A 57 6.77 -0.79 -13.62
N CYS A 58 7.28 0.11 -12.77
CA CYS A 58 7.29 -0.09 -11.33
C CYS A 58 5.88 -0.29 -10.77
N VAL A 59 4.94 0.59 -11.13
CA VAL A 59 3.56 0.51 -10.63
C VAL A 59 2.89 -0.80 -11.04
N ARG A 60 3.08 -1.24 -12.31
CA ARG A 60 2.57 -2.53 -12.79
C ARG A 60 3.21 -3.70 -12.05
N ARG A 61 4.52 -3.64 -11.79
CA ARG A 61 5.25 -4.69 -11.10
C ARG A 61 4.79 -4.85 -9.65
N VAL A 62 4.75 -3.75 -8.90
CA VAL A 62 4.24 -3.71 -7.51
C VAL A 62 2.81 -4.25 -7.44
N ARG A 63 1.95 -3.82 -8.38
CA ARG A 63 0.57 -4.36 -8.47
C ARG A 63 0.56 -5.87 -8.69
N SER A 64 1.33 -6.37 -9.65
CA SER A 64 1.36 -7.81 -9.98
C SER A 64 1.82 -8.66 -8.80
N LEU A 65 2.78 -8.17 -8.02
CA LEU A 65 3.28 -8.83 -6.82
C LEU A 65 2.21 -8.83 -5.73
N GLY A 66 1.54 -7.69 -5.51
CA GLY A 66 0.40 -7.62 -4.60
C GLY A 66 -0.76 -8.55 -4.98
N GLU A 67 -1.04 -8.71 -6.28
CA GLU A 67 -2.05 -9.65 -6.77
C GLU A 67 -1.65 -11.12 -6.59
N LEU A 68 -0.37 -11.44 -6.80
CA LEU A 68 0.15 -12.79 -6.58
C LEU A 68 0.11 -13.16 -5.09
N ASN A 69 0.60 -12.26 -4.23
CA ASN A 69 0.62 -12.49 -2.78
C ASN A 69 -0.80 -12.57 -2.22
N TRP A 70 -1.74 -11.76 -2.70
CA TRP A 70 -3.15 -11.88 -2.29
C TRP A 70 -3.74 -13.25 -2.63
N ARG A 71 -3.50 -13.76 -3.85
CA ARG A 71 -3.99 -15.09 -4.24
C ARG A 71 -3.42 -16.18 -3.34
N GLN A 72 -2.14 -16.10 -3.00
CA GLN A 72 -1.48 -17.06 -2.13
C GLN A 72 -1.98 -16.95 -0.68
N TYR A 73 -2.20 -15.73 -0.19
CA TYR A 73 -2.73 -15.45 1.15
C TYR A 73 -4.16 -15.97 1.33
N ALA A 74 -5.01 -15.81 0.31
CA ALA A 74 -6.41 -16.22 0.34
C ALA A 74 -6.66 -17.65 -0.16
N ASP A 75 -5.60 -18.43 -0.45
CA ASP A 75 -5.71 -19.82 -0.88
C ASP A 75 -6.02 -20.74 0.32
N ASP A 76 -6.83 -21.78 0.11
CA ASP A 76 -7.12 -22.79 1.13
C ASP A 76 -5.84 -23.53 1.57
N LYS A 77 -4.84 -23.63 0.69
CA LYS A 77 -3.56 -24.24 0.99
C LYS A 77 -2.58 -23.22 1.55
N VAL A 78 -2.31 -23.37 2.84
CA VAL A 78 -1.27 -22.60 3.54
C VAL A 78 0.11 -22.91 2.96
N THR A 79 0.78 -21.86 2.51
CA THR A 79 2.17 -21.88 2.03
C THR A 79 2.91 -20.65 2.55
N GLU A 80 4.24 -20.71 2.61
CA GLU A 80 5.04 -19.57 3.02
C GLU A 80 4.95 -18.42 2.00
N LEU A 81 4.60 -17.23 2.49
CA LEU A 81 4.59 -16.01 1.68
C LEU A 81 6.00 -15.45 1.58
N ASN A 82 6.44 -15.12 0.37
CA ASN A 82 7.74 -14.51 0.14
C ASN A 82 7.72 -12.97 0.26
N GLY A 83 6.55 -12.38 0.50
CA GLY A 83 6.36 -10.94 0.71
C GLY A 83 5.02 -10.64 1.37
N HIS A 84 4.92 -9.49 2.03
CA HIS A 84 3.78 -9.06 2.84
C HIS A 84 2.88 -8.02 2.16
N LEU A 85 3.29 -7.49 1.01
CA LEU A 85 2.47 -6.56 0.23
C LEU A 85 1.34 -7.34 -0.43
N LEU A 86 0.11 -7.09 0.01
CA LEU A 86 -1.10 -7.63 -0.58
C LEU A 86 -1.85 -6.53 -1.33
N LYS A 87 -2.39 -6.85 -2.50
CA LYS A 87 -3.40 -5.99 -3.12
C LYS A 87 -4.61 -5.95 -2.20
N TYR A 88 -5.04 -4.76 -1.79
CA TYR A 88 -6.31 -4.62 -1.06
C TYR A 88 -7.46 -5.17 -1.93
N PRO A 89 -8.33 -6.04 -1.40
CA PRO A 89 -9.24 -6.89 -2.19
C PRO A 89 -10.48 -6.16 -2.73
N VAL A 90 -10.23 -5.03 -3.40
CA VAL A 90 -11.23 -4.23 -4.09
C VAL A 90 -10.86 -4.07 -5.56
N GLU A 91 -11.86 -3.75 -6.36
CA GLU A 91 -11.72 -3.30 -7.73
C GLU A 91 -12.42 -1.95 -7.92
N VAL A 92 -11.92 -1.19 -8.88
CA VAL A 92 -12.49 0.11 -9.26
C VAL A 92 -12.92 -0.01 -10.71
N ASP A 93 -14.22 0.20 -10.96
CA ASP A 93 -14.74 0.13 -12.32
C ASP A 93 -14.45 1.41 -13.12
N ARG A 94 -14.85 1.41 -14.41
CA ARG A 94 -14.62 2.55 -15.32
C ARG A 94 -15.27 3.86 -14.87
N THR A 95 -16.24 3.82 -13.96
CA THR A 95 -16.92 4.99 -13.39
C THR A 95 -16.30 5.45 -12.07
N GLY A 96 -15.27 4.77 -11.56
CA GLY A 96 -14.66 5.06 -10.27
C GLY A 96 -15.37 4.39 -9.08
N LYS A 97 -16.40 3.57 -9.32
CA LYS A 97 -17.11 2.88 -8.25
C LYS A 97 -16.25 1.73 -7.71
N VAL A 98 -16.05 1.73 -6.40
CA VAL A 98 -15.35 0.66 -5.67
C VAL A 98 -16.30 -0.52 -5.47
N LYS A 99 -15.82 -1.73 -5.76
CA LYS A 99 -16.50 -3.00 -5.51
C LYS A 99 -15.53 -3.98 -4.86
N ALA A 100 -16.07 -4.98 -4.18
CA ALA A 100 -15.27 -6.11 -3.74
C ALA A 100 -14.66 -6.81 -4.96
N LEU A 101 -13.42 -7.27 -4.83
CA LEU A 101 -12.85 -8.19 -5.81
C LEU A 101 -13.73 -9.44 -5.88
N SER A 102 -13.94 -10.00 -7.08
CA SER A 102 -14.80 -11.17 -7.26
C SER A 102 -14.37 -12.33 -6.35
N GLY A 103 -15.32 -12.85 -5.54
CA GLY A 103 -15.07 -13.91 -4.57
C GLY A 103 -14.39 -13.43 -3.28
N CYS A 104 -14.27 -12.12 -3.08
CA CYS A 104 -13.69 -11.50 -1.89
C CYS A 104 -14.70 -10.51 -1.27
N GLU A 105 -15.91 -10.96 -0.97
CA GLU A 105 -16.92 -10.14 -0.30
C GLU A 105 -16.58 -9.91 1.18
N THR A 106 -15.88 -10.87 1.81
CA THR A 106 -15.45 -10.80 3.21
C THR A 106 -13.96 -11.09 3.38
N PHE A 107 -13.37 -10.62 4.48
CA PHE A 107 -11.99 -11.00 4.80
C PHE A 107 -11.88 -12.52 5.03
N PRO A 108 -10.78 -13.16 4.57
CA PRO A 108 -10.52 -14.57 4.85
C PRO A 108 -10.56 -14.85 6.36
N ASP A 109 -11.04 -16.04 6.72
CA ASP A 109 -11.14 -16.60 8.08
C ASP A 109 -12.07 -15.87 9.07
N VAL A 110 -11.93 -14.56 9.21
CA VAL A 110 -12.65 -13.76 10.22
C VAL A 110 -14.02 -13.27 9.73
N GLY A 111 -14.24 -13.26 8.41
CA GLY A 111 -15.43 -12.67 7.81
C GLY A 111 -15.41 -11.13 7.85
N GLY A 112 -16.59 -10.50 7.83
CA GLY A 112 -16.70 -9.03 7.80
C GLY A 112 -16.52 -8.46 6.39
N ASN A 113 -17.41 -7.53 6.01
CA ASN A 113 -17.49 -7.00 4.65
C ASN A 113 -16.26 -6.16 4.30
N ILE A 114 -15.59 -6.48 3.20
CA ILE A 114 -14.40 -5.76 2.70
C ILE A 114 -14.71 -4.29 2.36
N LEU A 115 -15.93 -4.00 1.91
CA LEU A 115 -16.40 -2.64 1.63
C LEU A 115 -16.88 -1.91 2.88
N GLY A 116 -16.79 -2.56 4.04
CA GLY A 116 -17.41 -2.10 5.27
C GLY A 116 -18.93 -2.21 5.25
N SER A 117 -19.53 -1.77 6.35
CA SER A 117 -20.97 -1.58 6.48
C SER A 117 -21.22 -0.20 7.07
N PHE A 118 -22.23 0.49 6.53
CA PHE A 118 -22.72 1.72 7.16
C PHE A 118 -23.71 1.33 8.25
N THR A 119 -23.21 1.27 9.48
CA THR A 119 -24.06 1.30 10.67
C THR A 119 -24.36 2.75 11.02
N VAL A 120 -25.58 3.04 11.49
CA VAL A 120 -25.96 4.37 12.00
C VAL A 120 -25.27 4.61 13.35
N ILE A 121 -23.97 4.88 13.30
CA ILE A 121 -23.14 5.31 14.42
C ILE A 121 -22.80 6.78 14.15
N GLN A 122 -22.73 7.62 15.20
CA GLN A 122 -22.40 9.02 15.01
C GLN A 122 -21.04 9.17 14.31
N GLU A 123 -21.00 9.97 13.24
CA GLU A 123 -19.82 10.18 12.40
C GLU A 123 -18.59 10.70 13.16
N ASN A 124 -18.78 11.35 14.31
CA ASN A 124 -17.68 11.81 15.16
C ASN A 124 -16.94 10.68 15.90
N LEU A 125 -17.46 9.44 15.87
CA LEU A 125 -16.85 8.28 16.54
C LEU A 125 -15.98 7.42 15.60
N THR A 126 -16.16 7.53 14.29
CA THR A 126 -15.51 6.63 13.31
C THR A 126 -14.72 7.36 12.22
N ILE A 127 -14.66 8.70 12.27
CA ILE A 127 -13.95 9.57 11.32
C ILE A 127 -12.85 10.37 12.04
#